data_AF-A0A9E1GN22-F1
#
_entry.id   AF-A0A9E1GN22-F1
#
_cell.length_a   1.000
_cell.length_b   1.000
_cell.length_c   1.000
_cell.angle_alpha   90.00
_cell.angle_beta   90.00
_cell.angle_gamma   90.00
#
_symmetry.space_group_name_H-M   'P 1'
#
loop_
_entity.id
_entity.type
_entity.pdbx_description
1 polymer ?
#
loop_
_entity_poly.entity_id
_entity_poly.type
_entity_poly.pdbx_seq_one_letter_code
_entity_poly.pdbx_strand_id
1 'polypeptide(L)' 'LVFFKGTYDTPGVSHCGIYVGNSIMLHCGDPISYTNLNSKYWQEHFYSYGRLP' A
#
# COMPACT_ATOMS: atom_id res chain seq x y z
N LEU A 1 6.10 -6.90 -1.50
CA LEU A 1 5.29 -5.74 -1.94
C LEU A 1 3.90 -5.83 -1.33
N VAL A 2 3.26 -4.69 -1.11
CA VAL A 2 1.85 -4.58 -0.73
C VAL A 2 1.13 -3.74 -1.79
N PHE A 3 -0.09 -4.12 -2.14
CA PHE A 3 -0.88 -3.52 -3.21
C PHE A 3 -2.24 -3.07 -2.70
N PHE A 4 -2.76 -1.99 -3.30
CA PHE A 4 -4.02 -1.36 -2.94
C PHE A 4 -4.87 -1.03 -4.18
N LYS A 5 -6.18 -0.88 -3.98
CA LYS A 5 -7.15 -0.44 -4.99
C LYS A 5 -7.93 0.77 -4.49
N GLY A 6 -8.46 1.58 -5.41
CA GLY A 6 -9.36 2.69 -5.09
C GLY A 6 -8.69 3.94 -4.51
N THR A 7 -7.35 4.02 -4.51
CA THR A 7 -6.63 5.20 -3.98
C THR A 7 -6.70 6.41 -4.91
N TYR A 8 -7.02 6.16 -6.19
CA TYR A 8 -7.43 7.12 -7.21
C TYR A 8 -8.19 6.35 -8.32
N ASP A 9 -8.84 7.07 -9.22
CA ASP A 9 -9.66 6.48 -10.29
C ASP A 9 -8.79 5.78 -11.34
N THR A 10 -8.72 4.45 -11.26
CA THR A 10 -8.02 3.58 -12.21
C THR A 10 -8.55 2.15 -12.10
N PRO A 11 -8.61 1.38 -13.21
CA PRO A 11 -8.95 -0.04 -13.14
C PRO A 11 -7.83 -0.85 -12.47
N GLY A 12 -8.21 -1.69 -11.50
CA GLY A 12 -7.27 -2.62 -10.87
C GLY A 12 -6.45 -2.00 -9.75
N VAL A 13 -5.17 -2.36 -9.65
CA VAL A 13 -4.25 -1.89 -8.60
C VAL A 13 -3.92 -0.42 -8.84
N SER A 14 -4.14 0.41 -7.83
CA SER A 14 -3.91 1.86 -7.89
C SER A 14 -2.65 2.27 -7.12
N HIS A 15 -2.26 1.57 -6.05
CA HIS A 15 -1.05 1.92 -5.28
C HIS A 15 -0.23 0.69 -4.88
N CYS A 16 1.07 0.87 -4.72
CA CYS A 16 1.96 -0.17 -4.20
C CYS A 16 3.01 0.41 -3.24
N GLY A 17 3.52 -0.46 -2.36
CA GLY A 17 4.58 -0.11 -1.41
C GLY A 17 5.48 -1.30 -1.08
N ILE A 18 6.62 -1.00 -0.46
CA ILE A 18 7.53 -2.01 0.09
C ILE A 18 7.11 -2.25 1.53
N TYR A 19 6.62 -3.45 1.82
CA TYR A 19 6.34 -3.86 3.20
C TYR A 19 7.66 -4.05 3.95
N VAL A 20 7.82 -3.37 5.08
CA VAL A 20 9.07 -3.36 5.87
C VAL A 20 8.88 -4.00 7.26
N GLY A 21 7.75 -4.66 7.50
CA GLY A 21 7.44 -5.32 8.77
C GLY A 21 6.57 -4.49 9.72
N ASN A 22 6.05 -5.10 10.78
CA ASN A 22 5.25 -4.44 11.83
C ASN A 22 4.08 -3.59 11.32
N SER A 23 3.36 -4.06 10.30
CA SER A 23 2.30 -3.27 9.63
C SER A 23 2.80 -1.96 9.04
N ILE A 24 4.09 -1.80 8.74
CA ILE A 24 4.65 -0.60 8.10
C ILE A 24 5.00 -0.90 6.65
N MET A 25 4.74 0.07 5.78
CA MET A 25 5.32 0.12 4.43
C MET A 25 6.11 1.42 4.20
N LEU A 26 7.14 1.34 3.35
CA LEU A 26 7.75 2.48 2.67
C LEU A 26 7.10 2.63 1.30
N HIS A 27 6.63 3.83 0.96
CA HIS A 27 5.99 4.08 -0.33
C HIS A 27 6.23 5.50 -0.85
N CYS A 28 6.06 5.67 -2.16
CA CYS A 28 5.95 6.98 -2.80
C CYS A 28 4.56 7.57 -2.53
N GLY A 29 4.31 7.94 -1.28
CA GLY A 29 3.30 8.96 -0.97
C GLY A 29 3.78 10.33 -1.42
N ASP A 30 3.11 11.38 -0.94
CA ASP A 30 3.54 12.77 -1.14
C ASP A 30 3.68 13.46 0.21
N PRO A 31 4.88 13.49 0.83
CA PRO A 31 6.17 12.98 0.32
C PRO A 31 6.36 11.46 0.47
N ILE A 32 7.48 10.95 -0.06
CA ILE A 32 7.96 9.58 0.21
C ILE A 32 8.07 9.39 1.73
N SER A 33 7.42 8.37 2.26
CA SER A 33 7.28 8.21 3.71
C SER A 33 6.99 6.77 4.14
N TYR A 34 7.15 6.54 5.45
CA TYR A 34 6.67 5.34 6.13
C TYR A 34 5.24 5.56 6.59
N THR A 35 4.39 4.55 6.42
CA THR A 35 3.00 4.62 6.87
C THR A 35 2.55 3.31 7.51
N ASN A 36 1.61 3.42 8.45
CA ASN A 36 1.03 2.27 9.14
C ASN A 36 -0.18 1.74 8.38
N LEU A 37 -0.09 0.48 7.95
CA LEU A 37 -1.11 -0.26 7.24
C LEU A 37 -2.37 -0.52 8.07
N ASN A 38 -2.32 -0.39 9.38
CA ASN A 38 -3.49 -0.52 10.26
C ASN A 38 -4.38 0.75 10.26
N SER A 39 -4.00 1.81 9.53
CA SER A 39 -4.90 2.96 9.35
C SER A 39 -6.16 2.53 8.61
N LYS A 40 -7.31 3.14 8.96
CA LYS A 40 -8.60 2.87 8.31
C LYS A 40 -8.48 3.00 6.79
N TYR A 41 -7.82 4.06 6.31
CA TYR A 41 -7.60 4.29 4.88
C TYR A 41 -6.89 3.11 4.20
N TRP A 42 -5.76 2.65 4.75
CA TRP A 42 -5.00 1.56 4.12
C TRP A 42 -5.67 0.19 4.25
N GLN A 43 -6.47 -0.03 5.31
CA GLN A 43 -7.29 -1.23 5.44
C GLN A 43 -8.43 -1.26 4.42
N GLU A 44 -9.13 -0.13 4.21
CA GLU A 44 -10.22 -0.02 3.23
C GLU A 44 -9.75 -0.21 1.78
N HIS A 45 -8.49 0.13 1.50
CA HIS A 45 -7.91 0.06 0.16
C HIS A 45 -7.06 -1.18 -0.07
N PHE A 46 -6.88 -2.04 0.94
CA PHE A 46 -6.00 -3.21 0.85
C PHE A 46 -6.45 -4.17 -0.25
N TYR A 47 -5.50 -4.64 -1.06
CA TYR A 47 -5.77 -5.63 -2.09
C TYR A 47 -5.06 -6.95 -1.83
N SER A 48 -3.72 -6.94 -1.79
CA SER A 48 -2.94 -8.15 -1.58
C SER A 48 -1.48 -7.85 -1.25
N TYR A 49 -0.78 -8.86 -0.73
CA TYR A 49 0.68 -8.89 -0.69
C TYR A 49 1.23 -9.66 -1.89
N GLY A 50 2.41 -9.27 -2.39
CA GLY A 50 3.10 -10.01 -3.44
C GLY A 50 4.58 -10.18 -3.14
N ARG A 51 5.09 -11.37 -3.43
CA ARG A 51 6.50 -11.74 -3.38
C ARG A 51 7.02 -11.81 -4.81
N LEU A 52 8.18 -11.20 -5.06
CA LEU A 52 8.87 -11.34 -6.35
C LEU A 52 9.32 -12.82 -6.54
N PRO A 53 9.49 -13.29 -7.78
CA PRO A 53 10.00 -14.64 -8.06
C PRO A 53 11.31 -14.95 -7.33
#